data_AF-A0A3P7GLT6-F1
#
_entry.id   AF-A0A3P7GLT6-F1
#
_cell.length_a   1.000
_cell.length_b   1.000
_cell.length_c   1.000
_cell.angle_alpha   90.00
_cell.angle_beta   90.00
_cell.angle_gamma   90.00
#
_symmetry.space_group_name_H-M   'P 1'
#
loop_
_entity.id
_entity.type
_entity.pdbx_description
1 polymer ?
#
loop_
_entity_poly.entity_id
_entity_poly.type
_entity_poly.pdbx_seq_one_letter_code
_entity_poly.pdbx_strand_id
1 'polypeptide(L)'
;WHKAILFFILSSQFLAFISLCSGVCIPCFRPTAFIFTVSLFIAVIFSLFADGIFFLAANRVDNRFVQGMVGSYEQRIGYAFYVHLIGTLCWILAFLFALLTTYKFFTERYSSRTGVHFRSDADPPLLEKYNVVPSRPSPPMTYVREHTYRVTSA
;
A
#
# COMPACT_ATOMS: atom_id res chain seq x y z
N TRP A 1 19.68 25.78 -18.41
CA TRP A 1 19.46 25.14 -17.10
C TRP A 1 18.10 25.50 -16.51
N HIS A 2 17.70 26.78 -16.43
CA HIS A 2 16.37 27.20 -15.94
C HIS A 2 15.18 26.47 -16.57
N LYS A 3 15.08 26.42 -17.90
CA LYS A 3 13.97 25.75 -18.61
C LYS A 3 13.87 24.26 -18.29
N ALA A 4 15.03 23.58 -18.16
CA ALA A 4 15.08 22.16 -17.84
C ALA A 4 14.62 21.90 -16.39
N ILE A 5 15.07 22.71 -15.43
CA ILE A 5 14.64 22.61 -14.03
C ILE A 5 13.15 22.85 -13.91
N LEU A 6 12.62 23.90 -14.56
CA LEU A 6 11.19 24.19 -14.56
C LEU A 6 10.39 22.98 -15.10
N PHE A 7 10.86 22.36 -16.18
CA PHE A 7 10.24 21.17 -16.74
C PHE A 7 10.25 19.99 -15.75
N PHE A 8 11.39 19.72 -15.08
CA PHE A 8 11.48 18.64 -14.09
C PHE A 8 10.60 18.89 -12.86
N ILE A 9 10.55 20.12 -12.35
CA ILE A 9 9.68 20.50 -11.21
C ILE A 9 8.20 20.35 -11.59
N LEU A 10 7.78 20.87 -12.75
CA LEU A 10 6.38 20.76 -13.16
C LEU A 10 5.98 19.29 -13.41
N SER A 11 6.86 18.52 -14.04
CA SER A 11 6.64 17.09 -14.28
C SER A 11 6.58 16.29 -12.97
N SER A 12 7.50 16.54 -12.02
CA SER A 12 7.48 15.89 -10.71
C SER A 12 6.21 16.24 -9.94
N GLN A 13 5.81 17.51 -9.89
CA GLN A 13 4.59 17.98 -9.21
C GLN A 13 3.30 17.43 -9.84
N PHE A 14 3.29 17.21 -11.15
CA PHE A 14 2.15 16.61 -11.84
C PHE A 14 2.02 15.11 -11.53
N LEU A 15 3.13 14.35 -11.62
CA LEU A 15 3.17 12.93 -11.24
C LEU A 15 2.81 12.73 -9.76
N ALA A 16 3.31 13.64 -8.94
CA ALA A 16 2.99 13.78 -7.54
C ALA A 16 1.48 13.90 -7.29
N PHE A 17 0.83 14.85 -7.97
CA PHE A 17 -0.61 15.05 -7.85
C PHE A 17 -1.39 13.80 -8.25
N ILE A 18 -1.03 13.15 -9.36
CA ILE A 18 -1.64 11.87 -9.80
C ILE A 18 -1.46 10.78 -8.73
N SER A 19 -0.25 10.70 -8.16
CA SER A 19 0.05 9.74 -7.08
C SER A 19 -0.86 9.99 -5.88
N LEU A 20 -1.01 11.24 -5.41
CA LEU A 20 -1.92 11.57 -4.31
C LEU A 20 -3.38 11.19 -4.60
N CYS A 21 -3.88 11.44 -5.82
CA CYS A 21 -5.22 11.00 -6.24
C CYS A 21 -5.37 9.48 -6.15
N SER A 22 -4.36 8.72 -6.58
CA SER A 22 -4.36 7.25 -6.46
C SER A 22 -4.27 6.76 -5.01
N GLY A 23 -3.58 7.53 -4.15
CA GLY A 23 -3.40 7.24 -2.72
C GLY A 23 -4.69 7.35 -1.92
N VAL A 24 -5.52 8.35 -2.20
CA VAL A 24 -6.84 8.52 -1.53
C VAL A 24 -7.76 7.32 -1.80
N CYS A 25 -7.60 6.64 -2.94
CA CYS A 25 -8.39 5.46 -3.32
C CYS A 25 -7.91 4.13 -2.70
N ILE A 26 -6.79 4.10 -1.97
CA ILE A 26 -6.23 2.88 -1.37
C ILE A 26 -7.23 2.12 -0.47
N PRO A 27 -8.05 2.77 0.37
CA PRO A 27 -9.04 2.06 1.19
C PRO A 27 -10.10 1.33 0.35
N CYS A 28 -10.41 1.84 -0.85
CA CYS A 28 -11.42 1.28 -1.74
C CYS A 28 -10.86 0.10 -2.56
N PHE A 29 -9.61 0.21 -3.02
CA PHE A 29 -8.97 -0.81 -3.88
C PHE A 29 -7.50 -0.98 -3.53
N ARG A 30 -7.17 -2.01 -2.71
CA ARG A 30 -5.80 -2.28 -2.23
C ARG A 30 -4.71 -2.30 -3.33
N PRO A 31 -4.95 -2.77 -4.56
CA PRO A 31 -3.92 -2.74 -5.60
C PRO A 31 -3.49 -1.33 -6.05
N THR A 32 -4.27 -0.27 -5.79
CA THR A 32 -3.80 1.10 -6.07
C THR A 32 -2.58 1.49 -5.23
N ALA A 33 -2.33 0.81 -4.10
CA ALA A 33 -1.13 1.06 -3.28
C ALA A 33 0.17 0.85 -4.07
N PHE A 34 0.20 -0.11 -5.00
CA PHE A 34 1.34 -0.33 -5.89
C PHE A 34 1.52 0.80 -6.91
N ILE A 35 0.40 1.30 -7.44
CA ILE A 35 0.43 2.43 -8.38
C ILE A 35 0.90 3.69 -7.64
N PHE A 36 0.41 3.91 -6.43
CA PHE A 36 0.83 4.99 -5.55
C PHE A 36 2.34 4.94 -5.29
N THR A 37 2.89 3.80 -4.87
CA THR A 37 4.32 3.68 -4.55
C THR A 37 5.22 3.90 -5.76
N VAL A 38 4.90 3.30 -6.92
CA VAL A 38 5.69 3.43 -8.15
C VAL A 38 5.63 4.86 -8.70
N SER A 39 4.44 5.46 -8.74
CA SER A 39 4.29 6.85 -9.22
C SER A 39 4.98 7.86 -8.31
N LEU A 40 4.88 7.68 -6.98
CA LEU A 40 5.54 8.53 -6.00
C LEU A 40 7.07 8.39 -6.09
N PHE A 41 7.57 7.17 -6.31
CA PHE A 41 9.00 6.92 -6.52
C PHE A 41 9.54 7.69 -7.74
N ILE A 42 8.86 7.60 -8.88
CA ILE A 42 9.25 8.34 -10.09
C ILE A 42 9.20 9.86 -9.85
N ALA A 43 8.16 10.35 -9.16
CA ALA A 43 8.05 11.76 -8.80
C ALA A 43 9.21 12.23 -7.90
N VAL A 44 9.58 11.44 -6.89
CA VAL A 44 10.72 11.72 -5.99
C VAL A 44 12.03 11.77 -6.77
N ILE A 45 12.27 10.82 -7.68
CA ILE A 45 13.49 10.80 -8.51
C ILE A 45 13.59 12.08 -9.35
N PHE A 46 12.52 12.47 -10.04
CA PHE A 46 12.53 13.73 -10.80
C PHE A 46 12.69 14.97 -9.92
N SER A 47 12.08 14.98 -8.73
CA SER A 47 12.25 16.07 -7.75
C SER A 47 13.71 16.19 -7.29
N LEU A 48 14.36 15.06 -6.98
CA LEU A 48 15.77 15.00 -6.60
C LEU A 48 16.70 15.47 -7.74
N PHE A 49 16.41 15.09 -8.99
CA PHE A 49 17.16 15.60 -10.14
C PHE A 49 16.96 17.10 -10.32
N ALA A 50 15.75 17.62 -10.14
CA ALA A 50 15.48 19.05 -10.21
C ALA A 50 16.26 19.83 -9.12
N ASP A 51 16.19 19.37 -7.88
CA ASP A 51 16.91 19.96 -6.74
C ASP A 51 18.43 19.87 -6.95
N GLY A 52 18.94 18.72 -7.42
CA GLY A 52 20.36 18.52 -7.69
C GLY A 52 20.90 19.42 -8.79
N ILE A 53 20.21 19.50 -9.95
CA ILE A 53 20.61 20.39 -11.06
C ILE A 53 20.54 21.85 -10.62
N PHE A 54 19.49 22.24 -9.88
CA PHE A 54 19.37 23.59 -9.35
C PHE A 54 20.51 23.91 -8.36
N PHE A 55 20.80 23.01 -7.42
CA PHE A 55 21.85 23.20 -6.43
C PHE A 55 23.23 23.33 -7.07
N LEU A 56 23.57 22.47 -8.04
CA LEU A 56 24.83 22.57 -8.77
C LEU A 56 24.93 23.87 -9.57
N ALA A 57 23.83 24.26 -10.23
CA ALA A 57 23.82 25.50 -11.00
C ALA A 57 23.90 26.75 -10.11
N ALA A 58 23.26 26.75 -8.95
CA ALA A 58 23.30 27.86 -7.99
C ALA A 58 24.68 27.99 -7.31
N ASN A 59 25.41 26.89 -7.12
CA ASN A 59 26.75 26.90 -6.55
C ASN A 59 27.86 27.21 -7.56
N ARG A 60 27.56 27.26 -8.86
CA ARG A 60 28.54 27.67 -9.88
C ARG A 60 29.00 29.09 -9.58
N VAL A 61 30.32 29.32 -9.56
CA VAL A 61 30.96 30.61 -9.23
C VAL A 61 30.37 31.75 -10.05
N ASP A 62 30.18 31.56 -11.36
CA ASP A 62 29.62 32.57 -12.28
C ASP A 62 28.17 32.99 -11.92
N ASN A 63 27.41 32.10 -11.29
CA ASN A 63 26.03 32.35 -10.88
C ASN A 63 25.94 32.84 -9.44
N ARG A 64 26.89 32.45 -8.59
CA ARG A 64 26.96 32.88 -7.19
C ARG A 64 27.49 34.30 -7.05
N PHE A 65 28.44 34.70 -7.90
CA PHE A 65 29.08 36.01 -7.83
C PHE A 65 28.75 36.80 -9.08
N VAL A 66 27.77 37.70 -8.98
CA VAL A 66 27.38 38.57 -10.09
C VAL A 66 28.15 39.88 -9.97
N GLN A 67 28.86 40.27 -11.04
CA GLN A 67 29.49 41.58 -11.14
C GLN A 67 28.40 42.65 -11.24
N GLY A 68 28.28 43.48 -10.19
CA GLY A 68 27.44 44.66 -10.20
C GLY A 68 28.18 45.87 -10.79
N MET A 69 27.52 47.03 -10.75
CA MET A 69 28.07 48.30 -11.24
C MET A 69 29.33 48.74 -10.45
N VAL A 70 29.47 48.28 -9.19
CA VAL A 70 30.67 48.43 -8.36
C VAL A 70 30.90 47.12 -7.58
N GLY A 71 31.91 46.36 -7.95
CA GLY A 71 32.28 45.10 -7.28
C GLY A 71 31.36 43.91 -7.59
N SER A 72 31.62 42.79 -6.90
CA SER A 72 30.85 41.54 -7.04
C SER A 72 29.91 41.34 -5.85
N TYR A 73 28.63 41.10 -6.13
CA TYR A 73 27.65 40.73 -5.11
C TYR A 73 27.48 39.20 -5.05
N GLU A 74 27.37 38.65 -3.85
CA GLU A 74 27.01 37.25 -3.66
C GLU A 74 25.49 37.09 -3.77
N GLN A 75 25.04 36.38 -4.79
CA GLN A 75 23.63 36.05 -4.96
C GLN A 75 23.23 34.94 -3.98
N ARG A 76 22.23 35.25 -3.14
CA ARG A 76 21.62 34.25 -2.25
C ARG A 76 20.65 33.38 -3.01
N ILE A 77 20.55 32.13 -2.58
CA ILE A 77 19.56 31.17 -3.10
C ILE A 77 18.16 31.62 -2.67
N GLY A 78 17.21 31.66 -3.61
CA GLY A 78 15.84 32.08 -3.33
C GLY A 78 15.08 31.08 -2.46
N TYR A 79 14.12 31.58 -1.66
CA TYR A 79 13.30 30.77 -0.75
C TYR A 79 12.50 29.66 -1.43
N ALA A 80 12.14 29.83 -2.71
CA ALA A 80 11.41 28.82 -3.47
C ALA A 80 12.15 27.47 -3.53
N PHE A 81 13.48 27.49 -3.57
CA PHE A 81 14.30 26.27 -3.53
C PHE A 81 14.14 25.53 -2.19
N TYR A 82 14.20 26.26 -1.06
CA TYR A 82 14.04 25.65 0.25
C TYR A 82 12.65 25.04 0.45
N VAL A 83 11.60 25.71 -0.03
CA VAL A 83 10.23 25.18 0.01
C VAL A 83 10.11 23.92 -0.84
N HIS A 84 10.68 23.92 -2.05
CA HIS A 84 10.69 22.73 -2.90
C HIS A 84 11.47 21.57 -2.26
N LEU A 85 12.64 21.85 -1.67
CA LEU A 85 13.47 20.86 -0.99
C LEU A 85 12.74 20.24 0.22
N ILE A 86 12.09 21.05 1.05
CA ILE A 86 11.25 20.56 2.17
C ILE A 86 10.10 19.71 1.62
N GLY A 87 9.50 20.13 0.51
CA GLY A 87 8.57 19.33 -0.28
C GLY A 87 9.18 17.97 -0.60
N THR A 88 10.28 17.90 -1.34
CA THR A 88 10.97 16.66 -1.70
C THR A 88 11.24 15.76 -0.49
N LEU A 89 11.64 16.31 0.67
CA LEU A 89 11.81 15.54 1.90
C LEU A 89 10.49 14.95 2.42
N CYS A 90 9.40 15.71 2.40
CA CYS A 90 8.07 15.20 2.75
C CYS A 90 7.63 14.06 1.81
N TRP A 91 7.95 14.18 0.52
CA TRP A 91 7.68 13.14 -0.48
C TRP A 91 8.51 11.87 -0.23
N ILE A 92 9.76 11.99 0.18
CA ILE A 92 10.61 10.85 0.59
C ILE A 92 10.03 10.17 1.83
N LEU A 93 9.56 10.93 2.83
CA LEU A 93 8.92 10.34 4.01
C LEU A 93 7.62 9.61 3.64
N ALA A 94 6.79 10.20 2.78
CA ALA A 94 5.59 9.55 2.25
C ALA A 94 5.94 8.26 1.50
N PHE A 95 7.02 8.25 0.73
CA PHE A 95 7.51 7.06 0.03
C PHE A 95 7.92 5.95 1.01
N LEU A 96 8.62 6.28 2.08
CA LEU A 96 8.98 5.32 3.12
C LEU A 96 7.74 4.70 3.78
N PHE A 97 6.72 5.50 4.11
CA PHE A 97 5.46 4.97 4.63
C PHE A 97 4.75 4.07 3.61
N ALA A 98 4.74 4.47 2.33
CA ALA A 98 4.16 3.67 1.25
C ALA A 98 4.85 2.30 1.10
N LEU A 99 6.19 2.27 1.22
CA LEU A 99 6.96 1.03 1.24
C LEU A 99 6.62 0.17 2.46
N LEU A 100 6.52 0.75 3.66
CA LEU A 100 6.13 0.01 4.86
C LEU A 100 4.74 -0.62 4.73
N THR A 101 3.77 0.13 4.21
CA THR A 101 2.41 -0.37 3.94
C THR A 101 2.44 -1.53 2.95
N THR A 102 3.18 -1.39 1.86
CA THR A 102 3.32 -2.44 0.84
C THR A 102 4.02 -3.68 1.39
N TYR A 103 5.08 -3.49 2.18
CA TYR A 103 5.80 -4.56 2.84
C TYR A 103 4.88 -5.36 3.77
N LYS A 104 4.09 -4.67 4.62
CA LYS A 104 3.10 -5.34 5.50
C LYS A 104 2.10 -6.18 4.72
N PHE A 105 1.57 -5.66 3.60
CA PHE A 105 0.67 -6.43 2.75
C PHE A 105 1.32 -7.71 2.16
N PHE A 106 2.61 -7.67 1.81
CA PHE A 106 3.32 -8.87 1.37
C PHE A 106 3.57 -9.85 2.53
N THR A 107 3.98 -9.36 3.70
CA THR A 107 4.22 -10.21 4.87
C THR A 107 2.95 -10.94 5.32
N GLU A 108 1.81 -10.27 5.36
CA GLU A 108 0.52 -10.89 5.72
C GLU A 108 0.11 -11.98 4.73
N ARG A 109 0.32 -11.76 3.42
CA ARG A 109 0.05 -12.78 2.40
C ARG A 109 1.01 -13.97 2.48
N TYR A 110 2.28 -13.73 2.78
CA TYR A 110 3.25 -14.82 2.98
C TYR A 110 2.88 -15.65 4.20
N SER A 111 2.58 -15.02 5.34
CA SER A 111 2.13 -15.69 6.56
C SER A 111 0.83 -16.49 6.33
N SER A 112 -0.12 -15.93 5.59
CA SER A 112 -1.35 -16.65 5.21
C SER A 112 -1.06 -17.87 4.31
N ARG A 113 -0.12 -17.76 3.36
CA ARG A 113 0.27 -18.87 2.47
C ARG A 113 1.07 -19.95 3.18
N THR A 114 2.03 -19.60 4.03
CA THR A 114 2.74 -20.59 4.86
C THR A 114 1.80 -21.25 5.85
N GLY A 115 0.81 -20.53 6.39
CA GLY A 115 -0.27 -21.10 7.19
C GLY A 115 -1.12 -22.13 6.42
N VAL A 116 -1.36 -21.93 5.11
CA VAL A 116 -2.08 -22.91 4.27
C VAL A 116 -1.21 -24.12 3.90
N HIS A 117 0.08 -23.94 3.64
CA HIS A 117 0.99 -25.07 3.41
C HIS A 117 1.28 -25.86 4.70
N PHE A 118 1.31 -25.23 5.87
CA PHE A 118 1.35 -25.92 7.15
C PHE A 118 -0.01 -26.54 7.55
N ARG A 119 -1.09 -26.20 6.83
CA ARG A 119 -2.44 -26.76 7.02
C ARG A 119 -2.83 -27.76 5.93
N SER A 120 -1.88 -28.25 5.12
CA SER A 120 -2.17 -29.27 4.09
C SER A 120 -1.59 -30.66 4.37
N ASP A 121 -0.84 -30.87 5.46
CA ASP A 121 -0.38 -32.19 5.91
C ASP A 121 -0.59 -32.46 7.41
N ALA A 122 -1.34 -31.59 8.10
CA ALA A 122 -1.93 -31.94 9.38
C ALA A 122 -3.40 -32.24 9.13
N ASP A 123 -3.68 -33.53 8.98
CA ASP A 123 -4.99 -34.13 8.78
C ASP A 123 -6.14 -33.37 9.47
N PRO A 124 -7.31 -33.25 8.80
CA PRO A 124 -8.49 -32.67 9.44
C PRO A 124 -8.79 -33.46 10.72
N PRO A 125 -9.21 -32.83 11.83
CA PRO A 125 -9.56 -33.57 13.03
C PRO A 125 -10.81 -34.43 12.76
N LEU A 126 -10.61 -35.62 12.20
CA LEU A 126 -11.57 -36.72 12.24
C LEU A 126 -11.88 -37.10 13.69
N LEU A 127 -11.02 -36.72 14.64
CA LEU A 127 -11.27 -36.96 16.06
C LEU A 127 -12.43 -36.13 16.63
N GLU A 128 -12.69 -34.92 16.13
CA GLU A 128 -13.83 -34.10 16.61
C GLU A 128 -15.17 -34.71 16.15
N LYS A 129 -15.20 -35.36 14.98
CA LYS A 129 -16.40 -36.04 14.47
C LYS A 129 -16.70 -37.36 15.21
N TYR A 130 -15.72 -37.94 15.89
CA TYR A 130 -15.88 -39.19 16.64
C TYR A 130 -15.93 -39.03 18.17
N ASN A 131 -15.66 -37.83 18.71
CA ASN A 131 -15.87 -37.55 20.14
C ASN A 131 -17.30 -37.20 20.52
N VAL A 132 -18.26 -37.29 19.58
CA VAL A 132 -19.66 -37.39 19.96
C VAL A 132 -19.85 -38.74 20.63
N VAL A 133 -19.89 -38.71 21.96
CA VAL A 133 -20.25 -39.83 22.84
C VAL A 133 -21.37 -40.63 22.18
N PRO A 134 -21.25 -41.96 22.01
CA PRO A 134 -22.28 -42.77 21.40
C PRO A 134 -23.62 -42.47 22.05
N SER A 135 -24.49 -41.81 21.29
CA SER A 135 -25.89 -41.68 21.65
C SER A 135 -26.43 -43.09 21.65
N ARG A 136 -26.56 -43.67 22.84
CA ARG A 136 -27.14 -44.99 23.06
C ARG A 136 -28.41 -45.09 22.21
N PRO A 137 -28.56 -46.12 21.35
CA PRO A 137 -29.75 -46.24 20.54
C PRO A 137 -30.98 -46.20 21.46
N SER A 138 -31.88 -45.26 21.21
CA SER A 138 -33.20 -45.27 21.82
C SER A 138 -33.81 -46.67 21.60
N PRO A 139 -34.36 -47.31 22.65
CA PRO A 139 -34.88 -48.67 22.54
C PRO A 139 -35.94 -48.75 21.44
N PRO A 140 -36.06 -49.91 20.76
CA PRO A 140 -37.00 -50.08 19.66
C PRO A 140 -38.40 -49.72 20.14
N MET A 141 -39.10 -48.85 19.41
CA MET A 141 -40.51 -48.62 19.65
C MET A 141 -41.21 -49.98 19.54
N THR A 142 -41.74 -50.47 20.66
CA THR A 142 -42.75 -51.52 20.65
C THR A 142 -43.92 -50.98 19.85
N TYR A 143 -44.07 -51.45 18.61
CA TYR A 143 -45.27 -51.20 17.83
C TYR A 143 -46.45 -51.77 18.61
N VAL A 144 -47.21 -50.91 19.28
CA VAL A 144 -48.49 -51.28 19.86
C VAL A 144 -49.40 -51.65 18.70
N ARG A 145 -49.68 -52.94 18.60
CA ARG A 145 -50.63 -53.49 17.64
C ARG A 145 -52.03 -53.12 18.10
N GLU A 146 -52.51 -51.93 17.72
CA GLU A 146 -53.93 -51.62 17.79
C GLU A 146 -54.67 -52.53 16.81
N HIS A 147 -55.16 -53.66 17.30
CA HIS A 147 -56.23 -54.39 16.63
C HIS A 147 -57.54 -53.64 16.91
N THR A 148 -57.75 -52.53 16.22
CA THR A 148 -59.07 -51.93 16.08
C THR A 148 -59.87 -52.81 15.12
N TYR A 149 -60.73 -53.67 15.64
CA TYR A 149 -61.74 -54.32 14.81
C TYR A 149 -62.73 -53.24 14.36
N ARG A 150 -62.77 -52.99 13.05
CA ARG A 150 -63.73 -52.09 12.42
C ARG A 150 -64.44 -52.83 11.28
N VAL A 151 -65.67 -53.26 11.59
CA VAL A 151 -66.90 -53.28 10.74
C VAL A 151 -66.85 -54.29 9.57
N THR A 152 -67.86 -55.09 9.24
CA THR A 152 -69.17 -54.72 8.69
C THR A 152 -70.15 -55.91 8.69
N SER A 153 -71.42 -55.56 8.87
CA SER A 153 -72.65 -56.25 8.46
C SER A 153 -72.57 -57.18 7.23
N ALA A 154 -73.29 -58.30 7.33
CA ALA A 154 -74.18 -58.83 6.29
C ALA A 154 -75.50 -59.22 6.97
#